data_AF-A0A4R8IK58-F1
#
_entry.id   AF-A0A4R8IK58-F1
#
_cell.length_a   1.000
_cell.length_b   1.000
_cell.length_c   1.000
_cell.angle_alpha   90.00
_cell.angle_beta   90.00
_cell.angle_gamma   90.00
#
_symmetry.space_group_name_H-M   'P 1'
#
loop_
_entity.id
_entity.type
_entity.pdbx_description
1 polymer ?
#
loop_
_entity_poly.entity_id
_entity_poly.type
_entity_poly.pdbx_seq_one_letter_code
_entity_poly.pdbx_strand_id
1 'polypeptide(L)'
;MSTTKSLTRLFPAREENVALEGLYLQHALHRAQLQETPLVYSNFIESLDGRIAIAHPETGEKGVPAAITNPRDWRLYQELAAQADILVTSARYVRDFAAGEAQDALPLSDDPAYEDLHEWRRAQGLPPQPAVVVLSASLDLPLEVLCEQLDRPVYVATGAQADPERIRMLQAAGTKVLIAGEGRKVDGWALIEALRAEGFCCIYSVAGTGVLETLVTAGAINRLYLTQVHRLLGGASYHTLLEGSLLDPPVDFVLNALYYDQGDETCCSQFFSVYDALK
;
A
#
# COMPACT_ATOMS: atom_id res chain seq x y z
N MET A 1 -20.33 -17.26 33.27
CA MET A 1 -20.23 -15.80 33.53
C MET A 1 -20.52 -15.09 32.22
N SER A 2 -21.62 -14.32 32.16
CA SER A 2 -22.01 -13.58 30.96
C SER A 2 -21.09 -12.36 30.82
N THR A 3 -20.13 -12.40 29.89
CA THR A 3 -19.33 -11.23 29.52
C THR A 3 -20.27 -10.19 28.93
N THR A 4 -20.52 -9.13 29.69
CA THR A 4 -21.34 -8.01 29.26
C THR A 4 -20.67 -7.38 28.04
N LYS A 5 -21.31 -7.47 26.87
CA LYS A 5 -20.81 -6.82 25.65
C LYS A 5 -20.94 -5.30 25.84
N SER A 6 -19.83 -4.59 25.97
CA SER A 6 -19.78 -3.13 26.05
C SER A 6 -19.45 -2.54 24.68
N LEU A 7 -20.06 -1.40 24.35
CA LEU A 7 -19.71 -0.59 23.17
C LEU A 7 -19.02 0.69 23.64
N THR A 8 -17.88 1.03 23.04
CA THR A 8 -17.21 2.32 23.27
C THR A 8 -17.73 3.32 22.27
N ARG A 9 -18.40 4.37 22.76
CA ARG A 9 -18.78 5.52 21.93
C ARG A 9 -17.56 6.39 21.69
N LEU A 10 -17.00 6.34 20.48
CA LEU A 10 -15.86 7.17 20.08
C LEU A 10 -16.29 8.60 19.67
N PHE A 11 -17.57 8.81 19.35
CA PHE A 11 -18.09 10.12 18.97
C PHE A 11 -19.53 10.40 19.46
N PRO A 12 -19.82 11.62 19.96
CA PRO A 12 -18.87 12.65 20.38
C PRO A 12 -18.30 12.34 21.77
N ALA A 13 -16.97 12.25 21.88
CA ALA A 13 -16.20 12.39 23.12
C ALA A 13 -14.81 12.93 22.77
N ARG A 14 -14.37 13.98 23.50
CA ARG A 14 -13.15 14.79 23.31
C ARG A 14 -12.67 14.89 21.85
N GLU A 15 -13.37 15.72 21.09
CA GLU A 15 -12.93 16.16 19.78
C GLU A 15 -11.65 16.99 19.92
N GLU A 16 -10.61 16.59 19.22
CA GLU A 16 -9.39 17.38 19.02
C GLU A 16 -9.26 17.66 17.52
N ASN A 17 -9.15 18.94 17.17
CA ASN A 17 -8.85 19.32 15.79
C ASN A 17 -7.36 19.10 15.55
N VAL A 18 -7.05 18.18 14.63
CA VAL A 18 -5.70 17.90 14.15
C VAL A 18 -5.55 18.41 12.71
N ALA A 19 -4.32 18.80 12.35
CA ALA A 19 -4.02 19.16 10.96
C ALA A 19 -4.00 17.92 10.07
N LEU A 20 -4.40 18.09 8.80
CA LEU A 20 -4.29 17.04 7.79
C LEU A 20 -2.81 16.81 7.42
N GLU A 21 -2.08 17.88 7.17
CA GLU A 21 -0.65 17.81 6.87
C GLU A 21 0.15 17.39 8.10
N GLY A 22 0.97 16.37 7.92
CA GLY A 22 1.77 15.75 8.97
C GLY A 22 0.96 14.82 9.87
N LEU A 23 -0.30 14.52 9.56
CA LEU A 23 -1.14 13.63 10.36
C LEU A 23 -0.50 12.25 10.50
N TYR A 24 -0.12 11.63 9.39
CA TYR A 24 0.47 10.29 9.41
C TYR A 24 1.96 10.31 9.71
N LEU A 25 2.67 11.41 9.46
CA LEU A 25 4.07 11.57 9.87
C LEU A 25 4.25 11.45 11.40
N GLN A 26 3.25 11.85 12.19
CA GLN A 26 3.25 11.71 13.64
C GLN A 26 3.27 10.25 14.12
N HIS A 27 2.87 9.30 13.27
CA HIS A 27 2.92 7.87 13.61
C HIS A 27 4.35 7.31 13.61
N ALA A 28 5.32 8.05 13.04
CA ALA A 28 6.74 7.75 13.06
C ALA A 28 7.08 6.32 12.57
N LEU A 29 6.45 5.87 11.49
CA LEU A 29 6.58 4.51 10.95
C LEU A 29 8.02 4.18 10.56
N HIS A 30 8.76 5.16 10.03
CA HIS A 30 10.19 5.06 9.69
C HIS A 30 11.08 4.58 10.86
N ARG A 31 10.61 4.69 12.11
CA ARG A 31 11.31 4.18 13.29
C ARG A 31 11.19 2.66 13.47
N ALA A 32 10.47 1.97 12.58
CA ALA A 32 10.41 0.50 12.55
C ALA A 32 11.80 -0.15 12.49
N GLN A 33 12.80 0.53 11.93
CA GLN A 33 14.21 0.09 11.98
C GLN A 33 14.77 -0.12 13.40
N LEU A 34 14.13 0.46 14.43
CA LEU A 34 14.51 0.29 15.83
C LEU A 34 13.85 -0.93 16.49
N GLN A 35 12.98 -1.65 15.76
CA GLN A 35 12.26 -2.82 16.25
C GLN A 35 12.91 -4.12 15.76
N GLU A 36 12.64 -5.22 16.45
CA GLU A 36 13.17 -6.55 16.08
C GLU A 36 12.49 -7.13 14.83
N THR A 37 11.25 -6.74 14.55
CA THR A 37 10.47 -7.20 13.41
C THR A 37 10.15 -6.06 12.44
N PRO A 38 10.22 -6.27 11.12
CA PRO A 38 9.77 -5.30 10.15
C PRO A 38 8.31 -4.88 10.39
N LEU A 39 8.02 -3.62 10.10
CA LEU A 39 6.68 -3.07 10.02
C LEU A 39 6.20 -3.15 8.57
N VAL A 40 5.12 -3.87 8.35
CA VAL A 40 4.43 -3.99 7.06
C VAL A 40 3.06 -3.35 7.16
N TYR A 41 2.79 -2.38 6.29
CA TYR A 41 1.51 -1.70 6.26
C TYR A 41 1.01 -1.50 4.83
N SER A 42 -0.30 -1.29 4.69
CA SER A 42 -0.96 -0.99 3.42
C SER A 42 -1.98 0.10 3.64
N ASN A 43 -2.35 0.81 2.56
CA ASN A 43 -3.47 1.72 2.58
C ASN A 43 -4.49 1.39 1.49
N PHE A 44 -5.75 1.78 1.72
CA PHE A 44 -6.80 1.76 0.70
C PHE A 44 -7.71 2.97 0.87
N ILE A 45 -8.30 3.40 -0.24
CA ILE A 45 -9.48 4.26 -0.26
C ILE A 45 -10.67 3.44 -0.75
N GLU A 46 -11.80 3.54 -0.06
CA GLU A 46 -13.04 2.87 -0.41
C GLU A 46 -14.25 3.79 -0.34
N SER A 47 -15.28 3.44 -1.10
CA SER A 47 -16.63 4.00 -0.92
C SER A 47 -17.29 3.47 0.35
N LEU A 48 -18.40 4.08 0.77
CA LEU A 48 -19.18 3.66 1.94
C LEU A 48 -19.73 2.23 1.80
N ASP A 49 -19.93 1.78 0.57
CA ASP A 49 -20.30 0.41 0.24
C ASP A 49 -19.09 -0.51 -0.04
N GLY A 50 -17.86 -0.09 0.21
CA GLY A 50 -16.66 -0.94 0.21
C GLY A 50 -16.04 -1.19 -1.17
N ARG A 51 -16.17 -0.24 -2.11
CA ARG A 51 -15.61 -0.36 -3.48
C ARG A 51 -14.28 0.36 -3.51
N ILE A 52 -13.22 -0.39 -3.81
CA ILE A 52 -11.88 0.18 -4.04
C ILE A 52 -11.58 0.33 -5.54
N ALA A 53 -12.26 -0.44 -6.38
CA ALA A 53 -12.17 -0.34 -7.82
C ALA A 53 -13.52 -0.65 -8.46
N ILE A 54 -13.84 0.05 -9.55
CA ILE A 54 -15.01 -0.22 -10.40
C ILE A 54 -14.58 -0.29 -11.85
N ALA A 55 -15.32 -1.07 -12.66
CA ALA A 55 -15.10 -1.08 -14.11
C ALA A 55 -15.44 0.28 -14.73
N HIS A 56 -14.53 0.80 -15.55
CA HIS A 56 -14.75 1.99 -16.35
C HIS A 56 -15.87 1.71 -17.37
N PRO A 57 -16.86 2.62 -17.56
CA PRO A 57 -18.01 2.36 -18.43
C PRO A 57 -17.63 2.05 -19.89
N GLU A 58 -16.55 2.63 -20.38
CA GLU A 58 -16.14 2.53 -21.79
C GLU A 58 -15.13 1.41 -22.05
N THR A 59 -14.15 1.22 -21.16
CA THR A 59 -13.05 0.26 -21.37
C THR A 59 -13.30 -1.07 -20.67
N GLY A 60 -14.19 -1.09 -19.67
CA GLY A 60 -14.42 -2.25 -18.80
C GLY A 60 -13.28 -2.52 -17.80
N GLU A 61 -12.20 -1.74 -17.85
CA GLU A 61 -11.06 -1.90 -16.97
C GLU A 61 -11.39 -1.41 -15.58
N LYS A 62 -10.93 -2.15 -14.58
CA LYS A 62 -11.16 -1.79 -13.17
C LYS A 62 -10.05 -0.89 -12.67
N GLY A 63 -10.46 0.25 -12.13
CA GLY A 63 -9.60 1.27 -11.57
C GLY A 63 -10.20 1.92 -10.32
N VAL A 64 -9.38 2.69 -9.63
CA VAL A 64 -9.84 3.47 -8.48
C VAL A 64 -10.91 4.45 -8.96
N PRO A 65 -12.12 4.48 -8.35
CA PRO A 65 -13.17 5.36 -8.83
C PRO A 65 -12.79 6.83 -8.60
N ALA A 66 -12.75 7.63 -9.66
CA ALA A 66 -12.52 9.09 -9.55
C ALA A 66 -13.55 9.79 -8.63
N ALA A 67 -14.71 9.16 -8.40
CA ALA A 67 -15.74 9.66 -7.51
C ALA A 67 -15.36 9.56 -6.01
N ILE A 68 -14.32 8.82 -5.63
CA ILE A 68 -13.85 8.74 -4.24
C ILE A 68 -12.43 9.28 -4.06
N THR A 69 -11.64 9.40 -5.13
CA THR A 69 -10.31 10.03 -5.04
C THR A 69 -10.44 11.52 -4.69
N ASN A 70 -9.53 11.99 -3.85
CA ASN A 70 -9.49 13.40 -3.44
C ASN A 70 -8.08 13.81 -2.98
N PRO A 71 -7.74 15.12 -3.02
CA PRO A 71 -6.41 15.58 -2.64
C PRO A 71 -6.02 15.31 -1.19
N ARG A 72 -7.01 15.16 -0.29
CA ARG A 72 -6.76 14.97 1.14
C ARG A 72 -6.28 13.55 1.44
N ASP A 73 -6.97 12.55 0.87
CA ASP A 73 -6.48 11.16 0.88
C ASP A 73 -5.12 11.04 0.18
N TRP A 74 -4.97 11.70 -0.97
CA TRP A 74 -3.73 11.68 -1.72
C TRP A 74 -2.54 12.25 -0.92
N ARG A 75 -2.76 13.34 -0.16
CA ARG A 75 -1.76 13.87 0.76
C ARG A 75 -1.33 12.84 1.80
N LEU A 76 -2.28 12.14 2.43
CA LEU A 76 -2.00 11.12 3.44
C LEU A 76 -1.31 9.88 2.83
N TYR A 77 -1.67 9.50 1.61
CA TYR A 77 -1.00 8.45 0.83
C TYR A 77 0.49 8.77 0.62
N GLN A 78 0.82 10.02 0.33
CA GLN A 78 2.19 10.50 0.17
C GLN A 78 2.95 10.50 1.51
N GLU A 79 2.31 10.87 2.63
CA GLU A 79 2.93 10.82 3.97
C GLU A 79 3.26 9.39 4.42
N LEU A 80 2.47 8.41 4.00
CA LEU A 80 2.77 7.00 4.23
C LEU A 80 4.00 6.55 3.45
N ALA A 81 4.14 6.97 2.19
CA ALA A 81 5.31 6.68 1.37
C ALA A 81 6.57 7.42 1.84
N ALA A 82 6.41 8.66 2.31
CA ALA A 82 7.50 9.45 2.86
C ALA A 82 8.18 8.75 4.04
N GLN A 83 7.47 7.89 4.79
CA GLN A 83 8.02 7.15 5.91
C GLN A 83 8.57 5.76 5.56
N ALA A 84 8.30 5.25 4.34
CA ALA A 84 8.68 3.91 3.93
C ALA A 84 10.17 3.83 3.57
N ASP A 85 10.77 2.66 3.80
CA ASP A 85 12.06 2.32 3.21
C ASP A 85 11.86 1.77 1.78
N ILE A 86 10.81 0.96 1.60
CA ILE A 86 10.49 0.30 0.34
C ILE A 86 8.99 0.21 0.11
N LEU A 87 8.59 0.43 -1.15
CA LEU A 87 7.23 0.28 -1.65
C LEU A 87 7.06 -1.11 -2.28
N VAL A 88 6.03 -1.84 -1.90
CA VAL A 88 5.64 -3.11 -2.53
C VAL A 88 4.57 -2.83 -3.57
N THR A 89 4.88 -3.14 -4.84
CA THR A 89 3.94 -3.02 -5.97
C THR A 89 3.84 -4.32 -6.77
N SER A 90 2.99 -4.35 -7.80
CA SER A 90 2.78 -5.52 -8.65
C SER A 90 3.32 -5.32 -10.06
N ALA A 91 3.59 -6.42 -10.75
CA ALA A 91 3.92 -6.42 -12.18
C ALA A 91 2.85 -5.73 -13.06
N ARG A 92 1.59 -5.72 -12.62
CA ARG A 92 0.51 -5.02 -13.33
C ARG A 92 0.79 -3.52 -13.38
N TYR A 93 1.11 -2.90 -12.24
CA TYR A 93 1.44 -1.48 -12.18
C TYR A 93 2.55 -1.12 -13.17
N VAL A 94 3.62 -1.92 -13.23
CA VAL A 94 4.76 -1.65 -14.12
C VAL A 94 4.36 -1.72 -15.59
N ARG A 95 3.46 -2.64 -15.97
CA ARG A 95 2.94 -2.73 -17.34
C ARG A 95 2.02 -1.56 -17.68
N ASP A 96 1.10 -1.23 -16.77
CA ASP A 96 0.18 -0.10 -16.95
C ASP A 96 1.00 1.20 -17.08
N PHE A 97 2.08 1.36 -16.30
CA PHE A 97 3.00 2.50 -16.41
C PHE A 97 3.73 2.54 -17.76
N ALA A 98 4.25 1.41 -18.23
CA ALA A 98 4.90 1.32 -19.55
C ALA A 98 3.96 1.70 -20.70
N ALA A 99 2.67 1.36 -20.56
CA ALA A 99 1.63 1.67 -21.53
C ALA A 99 1.14 3.13 -21.46
N GLY A 100 1.55 3.90 -20.45
CA GLY A 100 0.98 5.22 -20.18
C GLY A 100 -0.46 5.18 -19.63
N GLU A 101 -0.89 4.01 -19.17
CA GLU A 101 -2.24 3.71 -18.66
C GLU A 101 -2.27 3.62 -17.13
N ALA A 102 -1.11 3.75 -16.46
CA ALA A 102 -1.06 3.84 -15.01
C ALA A 102 -1.94 5.00 -14.54
N GLN A 103 -2.95 4.65 -13.74
CA GLN A 103 -3.92 5.61 -13.24
C GLN A 103 -3.24 6.68 -12.39
N ASP A 104 -2.20 6.29 -11.63
CA ASP A 104 -1.39 7.19 -10.82
C ASP A 104 0.07 6.73 -10.78
N ALA A 105 0.99 7.65 -10.49
CA ALA A 105 2.39 7.35 -10.23
C ALA A 105 2.61 6.75 -8.83
N LEU A 106 3.72 6.04 -8.63
CA LEU A 106 4.14 5.61 -7.29
C LEU A 106 4.31 6.83 -6.37
N PRO A 107 3.95 6.68 -5.08
CA PRO A 107 3.93 7.79 -4.15
C PRO A 107 5.32 8.26 -3.76
N LEU A 108 5.32 9.41 -3.09
CA LEU A 108 6.40 10.37 -2.96
C LEU A 108 6.73 11.02 -4.33
N SER A 109 5.71 11.69 -4.88
CA SER A 109 5.81 12.51 -6.10
C SER A 109 6.79 13.67 -5.93
N ASP A 110 7.40 14.10 -7.04
CA ASP A 110 8.25 15.30 -7.13
C ASP A 110 7.45 16.58 -7.43
N ASP A 111 6.12 16.53 -7.38
CA ASP A 111 5.26 17.72 -7.44
C ASP A 111 5.63 18.68 -6.29
N PRO A 112 5.83 19.99 -6.56
CA PRO A 112 6.14 21.00 -5.54
C PRO A 112 5.20 21.01 -4.33
N ALA A 113 3.96 20.53 -4.46
CA ALA A 113 3.00 20.39 -3.36
C ALA A 113 3.45 19.39 -2.27
N TYR A 114 4.45 18.55 -2.53
CA TYR A 114 4.99 17.55 -1.59
C TYR A 114 6.47 17.75 -1.27
N GLU A 115 7.08 18.90 -1.60
CA GLU A 115 8.48 19.18 -1.27
C GLU A 115 8.74 19.07 0.25
N ASP A 116 7.75 19.42 1.07
CA ASP A 116 7.85 19.30 2.52
C ASP A 116 8.06 17.84 2.99
N LEU A 117 7.59 16.85 2.24
CA LEU A 117 7.83 15.43 2.51
C LEU A 117 9.26 15.01 2.15
N HIS A 118 9.83 15.57 1.09
CA HIS A 118 11.24 15.39 0.72
C HIS A 118 12.18 16.03 1.74
N GLU A 119 11.86 17.25 2.19
CA GLU A 119 12.55 17.91 3.29
C GLU A 119 12.45 17.10 4.59
N TRP A 120 11.27 16.56 4.89
CA TRP A 120 11.05 15.71 6.05
C TRP A 120 11.93 14.45 6.00
N ARG A 121 11.98 13.74 4.86
CA ARG A 121 12.85 12.55 4.68
C ARG A 121 14.32 12.90 4.88
N ARG A 122 14.76 14.01 4.29
CA ARG A 122 16.13 14.53 4.44
C ARG A 122 16.46 14.80 5.90
N ALA A 123 15.53 15.40 6.65
CA ALA A 123 15.68 15.66 8.08
C ALA A 123 15.72 14.38 8.94
N GLN A 124 15.03 13.30 8.51
CA GLN A 124 15.13 11.98 9.16
C GLN A 124 16.39 11.19 8.74
N GLY A 125 17.19 11.69 7.79
CA GLY A 125 18.35 10.98 7.26
C GLY A 125 18.00 9.79 6.34
N LEU A 126 16.79 9.79 5.77
CA LEU A 126 16.34 8.75 4.84
C LEU A 126 16.83 9.06 3.40
N PRO A 127 16.95 8.04 2.53
CA PRO A 127 17.20 8.26 1.10
C PRO A 127 16.12 9.16 0.46
N PRO A 128 16.43 9.91 -0.61
CA PRO A 128 15.47 10.84 -1.23
C PRO A 128 14.14 10.20 -1.60
N GLN A 129 14.18 8.99 -2.17
CA GLN A 129 13.02 8.19 -2.56
C GLN A 129 13.05 6.83 -1.83
N PRO A 130 11.89 6.24 -1.45
CA PRO A 130 11.84 4.85 -1.03
C PRO A 130 12.20 3.94 -2.21
N ALA A 131 12.83 2.80 -1.93
CA ALA A 131 13.03 1.75 -2.92
C ALA A 131 11.68 1.17 -3.38
N VAL A 132 11.68 0.35 -4.42
CA VAL A 132 10.49 -0.36 -4.89
C VAL A 132 10.81 -1.83 -5.06
N VAL A 133 9.90 -2.71 -4.62
CA VAL A 133 9.89 -4.13 -4.97
C VAL A 133 8.65 -4.45 -5.79
N VAL A 134 8.87 -5.01 -6.98
CA VAL A 134 7.83 -5.44 -7.91
C VAL A 134 7.60 -6.93 -7.77
N LEU A 135 6.38 -7.33 -7.38
CA LEU A 135 5.99 -8.74 -7.29
C LEU A 135 5.60 -9.25 -8.67
N SER A 136 6.31 -10.27 -9.16
CA SER A 136 6.04 -10.88 -10.47
C SER A 136 6.35 -12.38 -10.49
N ALA A 137 5.32 -13.22 -10.67
CA ALA A 137 5.50 -14.66 -10.86
C ALA A 137 5.90 -15.04 -12.30
N SER A 138 5.53 -14.23 -13.29
CA SER A 138 5.88 -14.47 -14.70
C SER A 138 7.25 -13.91 -15.06
N LEU A 139 7.72 -12.89 -14.33
CA LEU A 139 8.87 -12.05 -14.68
C LEU A 139 8.72 -11.39 -16.07
N ASP A 140 7.49 -11.31 -16.58
CA ASP A 140 7.16 -10.61 -17.82
C ASP A 140 6.97 -9.13 -17.48
N LEU A 141 8.09 -8.41 -17.48
CA LEU A 141 8.21 -7.02 -17.07
C LEU A 141 8.96 -6.23 -18.14
N PRO A 142 8.50 -5.02 -18.48
CA PRO A 142 9.24 -4.12 -19.37
C PRO A 142 10.51 -3.64 -18.65
N LEU A 143 11.68 -4.03 -19.16
CA LEU A 143 12.98 -3.78 -18.52
C LEU A 143 13.31 -2.28 -18.48
N GLU A 144 12.87 -1.54 -19.51
CA GLU A 144 13.07 -0.10 -19.63
C GLU A 144 12.46 0.65 -18.44
N VAL A 145 11.26 0.24 -18.00
CA VAL A 145 10.61 0.84 -16.82
C VAL A 145 11.42 0.56 -15.55
N LEU A 146 11.89 -0.67 -15.38
CA LEU A 146 12.60 -1.10 -14.17
C LEU A 146 13.97 -0.44 -14.03
N CYS A 147 14.65 -0.17 -15.15
CA CYS A 147 16.06 0.25 -15.14
C CYS A 147 16.25 1.75 -15.40
N GLU A 148 15.36 2.40 -16.15
CA GLU A 148 15.62 3.75 -16.68
C GLU A 148 14.58 4.79 -16.24
N GLN A 149 13.36 4.37 -15.88
CA GLN A 149 12.25 5.31 -15.65
C GLN A 149 11.93 5.55 -14.18
N LEU A 150 12.31 4.64 -13.29
CA LEU A 150 12.11 4.81 -11.86
C LEU A 150 13.37 5.41 -11.25
N ASP A 151 13.31 6.68 -10.85
CA ASP A 151 14.42 7.41 -10.19
C ASP A 151 14.57 6.99 -8.71
N ARG A 152 14.61 5.67 -8.47
CA ARG A 152 14.68 5.02 -7.16
C ARG A 152 15.17 3.57 -7.33
N PRO A 153 15.80 2.96 -6.32
CA PRO A 153 16.24 1.57 -6.40
C PRO A 153 15.07 0.60 -6.66
N VAL A 154 15.22 -0.30 -7.64
CA VAL A 154 14.20 -1.28 -8.03
C VAL A 154 14.65 -2.71 -7.78
N TYR A 155 13.79 -3.47 -7.12
CA TYR A 155 13.90 -4.89 -6.85
C TYR A 155 12.73 -5.62 -7.53
N VAL A 156 12.95 -6.89 -7.88
CA VAL A 156 11.88 -7.78 -8.36
C VAL A 156 11.80 -8.99 -7.45
N ALA A 157 10.62 -9.27 -6.91
CA ALA A 157 10.39 -10.46 -6.09
C ALA A 157 9.61 -11.52 -6.87
N THR A 158 10.07 -12.77 -6.77
CA THR A 158 9.45 -13.92 -7.42
C THR A 158 9.63 -15.20 -6.60
N GLY A 159 8.91 -16.27 -6.95
CA GLY A 159 9.06 -17.57 -6.29
C GLY A 159 10.20 -18.41 -6.89
N ALA A 160 10.69 -19.40 -6.15
CA ALA A 160 11.82 -20.25 -6.54
C ALA A 160 11.59 -21.05 -7.85
N GLN A 161 10.33 -21.27 -8.25
CA GLN A 161 9.97 -21.95 -9.50
C GLN A 161 9.81 -21.01 -10.70
N ALA A 162 10.25 -19.75 -10.59
CA ALA A 162 10.27 -18.81 -11.71
C ALA A 162 11.26 -19.24 -12.80
N ASP A 163 11.03 -18.76 -14.03
CA ASP A 163 11.87 -19.09 -15.18
C ASP A 163 13.32 -18.59 -14.98
N PRO A 164 14.31 -19.50 -14.89
CA PRO A 164 15.70 -19.11 -14.64
C PRO A 164 16.29 -18.21 -15.72
N GLU A 165 15.85 -18.33 -16.98
CA GLU A 165 16.36 -17.45 -18.05
C GLU A 165 15.87 -16.02 -17.85
N ARG A 166 14.61 -15.83 -17.45
CA ARG A 166 14.07 -14.50 -17.15
C ARG A 166 14.74 -13.87 -15.93
N ILE A 167 15.06 -14.67 -14.91
CA ILE A 167 15.85 -14.19 -13.76
C ILE A 167 17.22 -13.67 -14.24
N ARG A 168 17.93 -14.45 -15.06
CA ARG A 168 19.24 -14.04 -15.59
C ARG A 168 19.14 -12.78 -16.45
N MET A 169 18.10 -12.64 -17.27
CA MET A 169 17.88 -11.43 -18.07
C MET A 169 17.72 -10.19 -17.19
N LEU A 170 16.89 -10.26 -16.14
CA LEU A 170 16.69 -9.16 -15.19
C LEU A 170 18.00 -8.80 -14.45
N GLN A 171 18.74 -9.82 -14.00
CA GLN A 171 20.02 -9.61 -13.32
C GLN A 171 21.09 -9.02 -14.26
N ALA A 172 21.12 -9.45 -15.52
CA ALA A 172 22.02 -8.89 -16.53
C ALA A 172 21.68 -7.42 -16.87
N ALA A 173 20.41 -7.03 -16.75
CA ALA A 173 19.95 -5.65 -16.84
C ALA A 173 20.22 -4.83 -15.56
N GLY A 174 20.83 -5.41 -14.53
CA GLY A 174 21.16 -4.73 -13.27
C GLY A 174 20.04 -4.72 -12.23
N THR A 175 18.92 -5.38 -12.48
CA THR A 175 17.82 -5.49 -11.51
C THR A 175 18.13 -6.57 -10.47
N LYS A 176 17.94 -6.24 -9.20
CA LYS A 176 18.10 -7.21 -8.12
C LYS A 176 16.84 -8.07 -7.97
N VAL A 177 17.00 -9.38 -8.16
CA VAL A 177 15.90 -10.36 -8.04
C VAL A 177 15.95 -11.05 -6.68
N LEU A 178 14.86 -10.97 -5.93
CA LEU A 178 14.65 -11.62 -4.65
C LEU A 178 13.80 -12.89 -4.84
N ILE A 179 14.29 -14.02 -4.33
CA ILE A 179 13.53 -15.27 -4.29
C ILE A 179 12.78 -15.35 -2.97
N ALA A 180 11.46 -15.32 -3.03
CA ALA A 180 10.57 -15.25 -1.89
C ALA A 180 9.52 -16.38 -1.99
N GLY A 181 9.85 -17.53 -1.40
CA GLY A 181 8.99 -18.71 -1.34
C GLY A 181 9.38 -19.81 -2.34
N GLU A 182 9.00 -21.05 -2.01
CA GLU A 182 9.36 -22.27 -2.75
C GLU A 182 8.52 -22.52 -4.02
N GLY A 183 7.41 -21.79 -4.15
CA GLY A 183 6.45 -21.95 -5.24
C GLY A 183 6.78 -21.11 -6.47
N ARG A 184 5.79 -21.00 -7.36
CA ARG A 184 5.84 -20.08 -8.52
C ARG A 184 5.48 -18.63 -8.15
N LYS A 185 4.59 -18.46 -7.17
CA LYS A 185 4.20 -17.15 -6.65
C LYS A 185 5.07 -16.79 -5.45
N VAL A 186 5.12 -15.49 -5.16
CA VAL A 186 5.76 -14.95 -3.95
C VAL A 186 4.98 -15.42 -2.72
N ASP A 187 5.69 -15.91 -1.72
CA ASP A 187 5.18 -16.09 -0.36
C ASP A 187 5.35 -14.80 0.45
N GLY A 188 4.31 -14.39 1.17
CA GLY A 188 4.29 -13.11 1.89
C GLY A 188 5.36 -13.03 2.99
N TRP A 189 5.54 -14.09 3.80
CA TRP A 189 6.51 -14.06 4.89
C TRP A 189 7.95 -14.13 4.36
N ALA A 190 8.19 -14.99 3.37
CA ALA A 190 9.48 -15.08 2.70
C ALA A 190 9.88 -13.76 2.02
N LEU A 191 8.90 -13.01 1.48
CA LEU A 191 9.14 -11.66 0.95
C LEU A 191 9.64 -10.73 2.05
N ILE A 192 8.97 -10.68 3.20
CA ILE A 192 9.37 -9.81 4.31
C ILE A 192 10.77 -10.17 4.83
N GLU A 193 11.09 -11.47 4.97
CA GLU A 193 12.43 -11.90 5.38
C GLU A 193 13.51 -11.53 4.34
N ALA A 194 13.21 -11.66 3.04
CA ALA A 194 14.12 -11.25 1.98
C ALA A 194 14.37 -9.73 2.01
N LEU A 195 13.32 -8.92 2.20
CA LEU A 195 13.43 -7.46 2.31
C LEU A 195 14.19 -7.04 3.57
N ARG A 196 13.96 -7.73 4.69
CA ARG A 196 14.70 -7.50 5.94
C ARG A 196 16.18 -7.80 5.79
N ALA A 197 16.53 -8.86 5.06
CA ALA A 197 17.92 -9.20 4.76
C ALA A 197 18.62 -8.12 3.89
N GLU A 198 17.85 -7.37 3.11
CA GLU A 198 18.30 -6.19 2.37
C GLU A 198 18.38 -4.91 3.22
N GLY A 199 17.97 -4.98 4.49
CA GLY A 199 17.98 -3.84 5.41
C GLY A 199 16.69 -3.02 5.43
N PHE A 200 15.63 -3.46 4.75
CA PHE A 200 14.34 -2.76 4.76
C PHE A 200 13.48 -3.21 5.95
N CYS A 201 13.07 -2.27 6.80
CA CYS A 201 12.29 -2.56 8.00
C CYS A 201 10.93 -1.84 8.01
N CYS A 202 10.76 -0.77 7.23
CA CYS A 202 9.51 -0.05 7.03
C CYS A 202 8.99 -0.33 5.61
N ILE A 203 8.07 -1.29 5.49
CA ILE A 203 7.62 -1.87 4.22
C ILE A 203 6.17 -1.42 3.94
N TYR A 204 5.96 -0.70 2.85
CA TYR A 204 4.66 -0.15 2.50
C TYR A 204 4.10 -0.80 1.24
N SER A 205 3.01 -1.56 1.36
CA SER A 205 2.25 -2.09 0.23
C SER A 205 1.33 -1.04 -0.35
N VAL A 206 1.64 -0.62 -1.58
CA VAL A 206 0.83 0.31 -2.39
C VAL A 206 0.07 -0.41 -3.51
N ALA A 207 0.10 -1.74 -3.50
CA ALA A 207 -0.55 -2.58 -4.49
C ALA A 207 -2.01 -2.90 -4.16
N GLY A 208 -2.71 -3.44 -5.15
CA GLY A 208 -4.10 -3.86 -5.03
C GLY A 208 -4.31 -5.23 -4.36
N THR A 209 -5.54 -5.72 -4.48
CA THR A 209 -6.12 -6.90 -3.80
C THR A 209 -5.21 -8.11 -3.70
N GLY A 210 -4.57 -8.53 -4.78
CA GLY A 210 -3.73 -9.73 -4.79
C GLY A 210 -2.46 -9.64 -3.94
N VAL A 211 -1.86 -8.44 -3.80
CA VAL A 211 -0.70 -8.26 -2.91
C VAL A 211 -1.17 -8.21 -1.46
N LEU A 212 -2.29 -7.54 -1.18
CA LEU A 212 -2.88 -7.57 0.17
C LEU A 212 -3.22 -9.01 0.58
N GLU A 213 -3.84 -9.80 -0.28
CA GLU A 213 -4.15 -11.22 -0.04
C GLU A 213 -2.87 -12.01 0.30
N THR A 214 -1.80 -11.80 -0.47
CA THR A 214 -0.49 -12.44 -0.22
C THR A 214 0.07 -12.10 1.16
N LEU A 215 -0.06 -10.85 1.60
CA LEU A 215 0.45 -10.40 2.91
C LEU A 215 -0.44 -10.85 4.07
N VAL A 216 -1.76 -10.79 3.90
CA VAL A 216 -2.75 -11.18 4.93
C VAL A 216 -2.71 -12.68 5.18
N THR A 217 -2.69 -13.50 4.13
CA THR A 217 -2.65 -14.98 4.26
C THR A 217 -1.35 -15.47 4.90
N ALA A 218 -0.26 -14.72 4.74
CA ALA A 218 1.02 -15.01 5.38
C ALA A 218 1.13 -14.47 6.82
N GLY A 219 0.11 -13.78 7.35
CA GLY A 219 0.20 -13.10 8.65
C GLY A 219 1.26 -12.00 8.71
N ALA A 220 1.63 -11.45 7.54
CA ALA A 220 2.72 -10.51 7.39
C ALA A 220 2.29 -9.05 7.57
N ILE A 221 1.00 -8.73 7.42
CA ILE A 221 0.48 -7.37 7.59
C ILE A 221 0.45 -6.98 9.08
N ASN A 222 0.96 -5.79 9.41
CA ASN A 222 0.90 -5.24 10.77
C ASN A 222 -0.17 -4.15 10.91
N ARG A 223 -0.36 -3.32 9.87
CA ARG A 223 -1.25 -2.16 9.93
C ARG A 223 -1.97 -1.89 8.61
N LEU A 224 -3.24 -1.50 8.70
CA LEU A 224 -4.04 -1.02 7.57
C LEU A 224 -4.49 0.42 7.81
N TYR A 225 -4.25 1.27 6.82
CA TYR A 225 -4.82 2.60 6.71
C TYR A 225 -6.01 2.55 5.75
N LEU A 226 -7.16 3.02 6.18
CA LEU A 226 -8.38 2.96 5.37
C LEU A 226 -9.06 4.33 5.35
N THR A 227 -9.12 4.91 4.16
CA THR A 227 -9.97 6.06 3.89
C THR A 227 -11.34 5.56 3.43
N GLN A 228 -12.37 5.76 4.24
CA GLN A 228 -13.75 5.43 3.87
C GLN A 228 -14.49 6.71 3.51
N VAL A 229 -14.72 6.93 2.21
CA VAL A 229 -15.45 8.07 1.69
C VAL A 229 -16.95 7.82 1.88
N HIS A 230 -17.69 8.75 2.49
CA HIS A 230 -19.12 8.60 2.76
C HIS A 230 -20.00 8.77 1.51
N ARG A 231 -19.67 8.02 0.46
CA ARG A 231 -20.33 8.00 -0.85
C ARG A 231 -20.63 6.57 -1.24
N LEU A 232 -21.84 6.33 -1.76
CA LEU A 232 -22.22 5.04 -2.34
C LEU A 232 -21.97 5.06 -3.85
N LEU A 233 -21.39 3.99 -4.39
CA LEU A 233 -21.13 3.89 -5.83
C LEU A 233 -21.98 2.82 -6.53
N GLY A 234 -22.25 1.69 -5.87
CA GLY A 234 -22.83 0.52 -6.54
C GLY A 234 -21.91 -0.06 -7.63
N GLY A 235 -22.52 -0.68 -8.65
CA GLY A 235 -21.81 -1.30 -9.78
C GLY A 235 -21.91 -2.83 -9.82
N ALA A 236 -21.80 -3.40 -11.02
CA ALA A 236 -21.88 -4.85 -11.25
C ALA A 236 -20.50 -5.55 -11.27
N SER A 237 -19.44 -4.78 -11.50
CA SER A 237 -18.06 -5.26 -11.60
C SER A 237 -17.16 -4.34 -10.79
N TYR A 238 -16.73 -4.82 -9.63
CA TYR A 238 -15.97 -4.05 -8.65
C TYR A 238 -14.98 -4.96 -7.90
N HIS A 239 -14.00 -4.35 -7.23
CA HIS A 239 -13.15 -5.01 -6.25
C HIS A 239 -13.42 -4.43 -4.85
N THR A 240 -13.22 -5.27 -3.83
CA THR A 240 -13.11 -4.85 -2.41
C THR A 240 -11.66 -5.04 -1.95
N LEU A 241 -11.33 -4.81 -0.68
CA LEU A 241 -9.95 -4.94 -0.17
C LEU A 241 -9.33 -6.31 -0.48
N LEU A 242 -10.10 -7.39 -0.33
CA LEU A 242 -9.68 -8.76 -0.60
C LEU A 242 -10.58 -9.42 -1.65
N GLU A 243 -10.01 -10.40 -2.35
CA GLU A 243 -10.70 -11.23 -3.32
C GLU A 243 -10.23 -12.68 -3.15
N GLY A 244 -10.95 -13.64 -3.75
CA GLY A 244 -10.54 -15.04 -3.77
C GLY A 244 -11.16 -15.89 -2.66
N SER A 245 -10.38 -16.84 -2.15
CA SER A 245 -10.83 -17.82 -1.16
C SER A 245 -11.08 -17.17 0.20
N LEU A 246 -11.99 -17.74 0.98
CA LEU A 246 -12.21 -17.32 2.36
C LEU A 246 -10.95 -17.54 3.18
N LEU A 247 -10.59 -16.55 3.99
CA LEU A 247 -9.56 -16.71 5.01
C LEU A 247 -10.06 -17.68 6.09
N ASP A 248 -9.22 -18.64 6.44
CA ASP A 248 -9.49 -19.59 7.52
C ASP A 248 -8.19 -19.84 8.31
N PRO A 249 -8.07 -19.28 9.54
CA PRO A 249 -9.04 -18.41 10.22
C PRO A 249 -9.12 -17.01 9.58
N PRO A 250 -10.16 -16.22 9.88
CA PRO A 250 -10.16 -14.79 9.58
C PRO A 250 -9.01 -14.06 10.31
N VAL A 251 -8.56 -12.94 9.75
CA VAL A 251 -7.55 -12.07 10.37
C VAL A 251 -8.23 -10.92 11.08
N ASP A 252 -7.93 -10.77 12.38
CA ASP A 252 -8.55 -9.76 13.23
C ASP A 252 -7.70 -8.49 13.29
N PHE A 253 -8.37 -7.35 13.48
CA PHE A 253 -7.76 -6.04 13.62
C PHE A 253 -8.37 -5.27 14.79
N VAL A 254 -7.59 -4.35 15.38
CA VAL A 254 -8.09 -3.39 16.38
C VAL A 254 -7.97 -1.97 15.83
N LEU A 255 -8.90 -1.10 16.20
CA LEU A 255 -8.81 0.31 15.88
C LEU A 255 -7.65 0.95 16.66
N ASN A 256 -6.70 1.53 15.94
CA ASN A 256 -5.60 2.32 16.48
C ASN A 256 -5.97 3.81 16.55
N ALA A 257 -6.50 4.35 15.45
CA ALA A 257 -6.92 5.74 15.34
C ALA A 257 -8.12 5.89 14.38
N LEU A 258 -8.93 6.92 14.60
CA LEU A 258 -10.03 7.30 13.72
C LEU A 258 -10.12 8.82 13.66
N TYR A 259 -10.03 9.37 12.46
CA TYR A 259 -10.21 10.79 12.19
C TYR A 259 -11.43 10.98 11.31
N TYR A 260 -12.26 11.96 11.67
CA TYR A 260 -13.39 12.37 10.86
C TYR A 260 -13.04 13.63 10.11
N ASP A 261 -13.10 13.53 8.79
CA ASP A 261 -13.04 14.68 7.90
C ASP A 261 -14.47 15.02 7.45
N GLN A 262 -14.92 16.23 7.80
CA GLN A 262 -16.24 16.73 7.40
C GLN A 262 -16.36 16.97 5.88
N GLY A 263 -15.24 17.01 5.17
CA GLY A 263 -15.20 17.38 3.76
C GLY A 263 -15.38 18.88 3.56
N ASP A 264 -15.69 19.27 2.33
CA ASP A 264 -16.03 20.64 1.93
C ASP A 264 -16.85 20.60 0.61
N GLU A 265 -16.92 21.71 -0.13
CA GLU A 265 -17.62 21.76 -1.42
C GLU A 265 -17.02 20.83 -2.48
N THR A 266 -15.75 20.44 -2.32
CA THR A 266 -14.97 19.64 -3.29
C THR A 266 -14.75 18.19 -2.83
N CYS A 267 -14.85 17.92 -1.53
CA CYS A 267 -14.58 16.61 -0.95
C CYS A 267 -15.76 16.14 -0.08
N CYS A 268 -16.18 14.90 -0.27
CA CYS A 268 -17.20 14.29 0.60
C CYS A 268 -16.62 14.07 2.00
N SER A 269 -17.46 14.11 3.02
CA SER A 269 -17.04 13.68 4.35
C SER A 269 -16.51 12.23 4.31
N GLN A 270 -15.53 11.92 5.15
CA GLN A 270 -14.82 10.65 5.10
C GLN A 270 -14.22 10.31 6.47
N PHE A 271 -13.92 9.04 6.68
CA PHE A 271 -13.12 8.58 7.81
C PHE A 271 -11.72 8.20 7.35
N PHE A 272 -10.70 8.67 8.09
CA PHE A 272 -9.35 8.14 8.02
C PHE A 272 -9.16 7.21 9.22
N SER A 273 -9.23 5.90 8.96
CA SER A 273 -9.15 4.87 9.99
C SER A 273 -7.80 4.17 9.94
N VAL A 274 -7.26 3.85 11.11
CA VAL A 274 -6.01 3.11 11.25
C VAL A 274 -6.27 1.87 12.09
N TYR A 275 -5.87 0.71 11.57
CA TYR A 275 -6.11 -0.58 12.19
C TYR A 275 -4.80 -1.34 12.37
N ASP A 276 -4.56 -1.88 13.56
CA ASP A 276 -3.44 -2.78 13.84
C ASP A 276 -3.92 -4.24 13.79
N ALA A 277 -3.18 -5.10 13.09
CA ALA A 277 -3.47 -6.53 13.02
C ALA A 277 -3.24 -7.18 14.40
N LEU A 278 -4.16 -8.05 14.81
CA LEU A 278 -3.96 -8.93 15.96
C LEU A 278 -3.17 -10.16 15.54
N LYS A 279 -2.11 -10.46 16.29
CA LYS A 279 -1.31 -11.68 16.15
C LYS A 279 -1.65 -12.68 17.24
#